data_AF-A0A7W7H2V0-F1
#
_entry.id   AF-A0A7W7H2V0-F1
#
_cell.length_a   1.000
_cell.length_b   1.000
_cell.length_c   1.000
_cell.angle_alpha   90.00
_cell.angle_beta   90.00
_cell.angle_gamma   90.00
#
_symmetry.space_group_name_H-M   'P 1'
#
loop_
_entity.id
_entity.type
_entity.pdbx_description
1 polymer ?
#
loop_
_entity_poly.entity_id
_entity_poly.type
_entity_poly.pdbx_seq_one_letter_code
_entity_poly.pdbx_strand_id
1 'polypeptide(L)'
;MTEALADVIIPRIGSPLLRREAQIATEIMVRYLNKPASPELAERAGQAVDRLLATVHRLNERSTTDEPAAAEAEALCLVLTGRWAEAAAGVEPYVGTTALLKAFVAALLLDRLDGPLTMRLLEAGQSPAMAVRSGRAIGKYGWWPSWLLKVVTSRALAGTLDEETISALDRCAYAELSPAQARVAQRLLNGDQALIAASAQRLETYGEAGAATRLREGDLSAVALAARLIPL
;
A
#
# COMPACT_ATOMS: atom_id res chain seq x y z
N MET A 1 -1.10 -8.38 -11.63
CA MET A 1 -0.55 -7.20 -12.33
C MET A 1 -1.33 -6.90 -13.60
N THR A 2 -1.37 -7.82 -14.57
CA THR A 2 -2.09 -7.65 -15.86
C THR A 2 -3.52 -7.14 -15.70
N GLU A 3 -4.30 -7.76 -14.83
CA GLU A 3 -5.68 -7.34 -14.53
C GLU A 3 -5.74 -5.90 -13.97
N ALA A 4 -4.98 -5.60 -12.91
CA ALA A 4 -4.95 -4.28 -12.29
C ALA A 4 -4.53 -3.15 -13.26
N LEU A 5 -3.57 -3.40 -14.15
CA LEU A 5 -3.21 -2.44 -15.19
C LEU A 5 -4.28 -2.33 -16.27
N ALA A 6 -4.87 -3.44 -16.70
CA ALA A 6 -5.95 -3.40 -17.69
C ALA A 6 -7.17 -2.62 -17.18
N ASP A 7 -7.54 -2.77 -15.91
CA ASP A 7 -8.66 -2.05 -15.28
C ASP A 7 -8.49 -0.53 -15.32
N VAL A 8 -7.25 -0.03 -15.25
CA VAL A 8 -6.97 1.41 -15.33
C VAL A 8 -6.77 1.92 -16.77
N ILE A 9 -6.27 1.06 -17.67
CA ILE A 9 -5.97 1.42 -19.07
C ILE A 9 -7.22 1.36 -19.96
N ILE A 10 -7.99 0.27 -19.90
CA ILE A 10 -9.14 0.02 -20.81
C ILE A 10 -10.17 1.17 -20.81
N PRO A 11 -10.55 1.76 -19.67
CA PRO A 11 -11.49 2.89 -19.66
C PRO A 11 -10.99 4.13 -20.39
N ARG A 12 -9.66 4.26 -20.60
CA ARG A 12 -9.04 5.39 -21.31
C ARG A 12 -9.00 5.22 -22.82
N ILE A 13 -9.14 4.00 -23.32
CA ILE A 13 -9.19 3.74 -24.76
C ILE A 13 -10.42 4.45 -25.35
N GLY A 14 -10.20 5.49 -26.16
CA GLY A 14 -11.28 6.33 -26.70
C GLY A 14 -12.22 5.59 -27.66
N SER A 15 -11.68 4.72 -28.52
CA SER A 15 -12.45 3.96 -29.51
C SER A 15 -13.24 2.80 -28.87
N PRO A 16 -14.59 2.76 -28.96
CA PRO A 16 -15.39 1.68 -28.37
C PRO A 16 -15.10 0.30 -28.94
N LEU A 17 -14.82 0.21 -30.25
CA LEU A 17 -14.48 -1.05 -30.91
C LEU A 17 -13.12 -1.58 -30.43
N LEU A 18 -12.12 -0.69 -30.34
CA LEU A 18 -10.80 -1.06 -29.83
C LEU A 18 -10.86 -1.43 -28.34
N ARG A 19 -11.65 -0.70 -27.55
CA ARG A 19 -11.91 -1.01 -26.15
C ARG A 19 -12.51 -2.40 -25.97
N ARG A 20 -13.45 -2.80 -26.83
CA ARG A 20 -14.03 -4.15 -26.79
C ARG A 20 -13.00 -5.24 -27.10
N GLU A 21 -12.17 -5.01 -28.11
CA GLU A 21 -11.09 -5.95 -28.46
C GLU A 21 -10.06 -6.08 -27.33
N ALA A 22 -9.69 -4.94 -26.71
CA ALA A 22 -8.81 -4.88 -25.56
C ALA A 22 -9.35 -5.67 -24.35
N GLN A 23 -10.66 -5.58 -24.07
CA GLN A 23 -11.32 -6.38 -23.03
C GLN A 23 -11.22 -7.87 -23.33
N ILE A 24 -11.54 -8.29 -24.55
CA ILE A 24 -11.48 -9.70 -24.97
C ILE A 24 -10.06 -10.26 -24.82
N ALA A 25 -9.06 -9.53 -25.31
CA ALA A 25 -7.66 -9.94 -25.20
C ALA A 25 -7.22 -10.06 -23.73
N THR A 26 -7.63 -9.10 -22.89
CA THR A 26 -7.34 -9.12 -21.44
C THR A 26 -7.99 -10.33 -20.77
N GLU A 27 -9.27 -10.59 -21.01
CA GLU A 27 -10.00 -11.73 -20.42
C GLU A 27 -9.34 -13.07 -20.77
N ILE A 28 -8.95 -13.25 -22.04
CA ILE A 28 -8.28 -14.48 -22.50
C ILE A 28 -6.90 -14.61 -21.84
N MET A 29 -6.13 -13.52 -21.80
CA MET A 29 -4.81 -13.52 -21.17
C MET A 29 -4.89 -13.83 -19.67
N VAL A 30 -5.82 -13.22 -18.93
CA VAL A 30 -6.02 -13.51 -17.50
C VAL A 30 -6.39 -14.98 -17.28
N ARG A 31 -7.25 -15.56 -18.13
CA ARG A 31 -7.56 -17.01 -18.07
C ARG A 31 -6.33 -17.88 -18.29
N TYR A 32 -5.45 -17.51 -19.22
CA TYR A 32 -4.18 -18.20 -19.44
C TYR A 32 -3.24 -18.07 -18.23
N LEU A 33 -3.05 -16.85 -17.70
CA LEU A 33 -2.19 -16.61 -16.53
C LEU A 33 -2.65 -17.38 -15.28
N ASN A 34 -3.95 -17.63 -15.15
CA ASN A 34 -4.50 -18.47 -14.08
C ASN A 34 -4.29 -19.99 -14.31
N LYS A 35 -4.00 -20.42 -15.55
CA LYS A 35 -3.79 -21.83 -15.93
C LYS A 35 -2.65 -21.96 -16.96
N PRO A 36 -1.40 -21.63 -16.59
CA PRO A 36 -0.29 -21.51 -17.54
C PRO A 36 0.12 -22.84 -18.19
N ALA A 37 -0.23 -23.98 -17.58
CA ALA A 37 0.06 -25.31 -18.12
C ALA A 37 -0.84 -25.72 -19.31
N SER A 38 -1.84 -24.92 -19.68
CA SER A 38 -2.75 -25.22 -20.78
C SER A 38 -2.20 -24.67 -22.11
N PRO A 39 -1.78 -25.53 -23.06
CA PRO A 39 -1.25 -25.08 -24.34
C PRO A 39 -2.32 -24.40 -25.21
N GLU A 40 -3.57 -24.87 -25.14
CA GLU A 40 -4.70 -24.26 -25.85
C GLU A 40 -4.98 -22.83 -25.38
N LEU A 41 -4.90 -22.56 -24.06
CA LEU A 41 -5.08 -21.21 -23.54
C LEU A 41 -3.91 -20.30 -23.91
N ALA A 42 -2.68 -20.83 -23.93
CA ALA A 42 -1.51 -20.09 -24.37
C ALA A 42 -1.65 -19.63 -25.83
N GLU A 43 -2.04 -20.55 -26.73
CA GLU A 43 -2.26 -20.26 -28.14
C GLU A 43 -3.37 -19.20 -28.34
N ARG A 44 -4.51 -19.39 -27.67
CA ARG A 44 -5.62 -18.42 -27.73
C ARG A 44 -5.24 -17.04 -27.20
N ALA A 45 -4.46 -17.00 -26.11
CA ALA A 45 -3.97 -15.74 -25.55
C ALA A 45 -3.03 -15.03 -26.52
N GLY A 46 -2.08 -15.75 -27.14
CA GLY A 46 -1.21 -15.21 -28.18
C GLY A 46 -2.00 -14.64 -29.36
N GLN A 47 -2.92 -15.43 -29.93
CA GLN A 47 -3.77 -14.99 -31.05
C GLN A 47 -4.63 -13.75 -30.71
N ALA A 48 -5.13 -13.65 -29.48
CA ALA A 48 -5.90 -12.49 -29.04
C ALA A 48 -5.02 -11.23 -28.92
N VAL A 49 -3.80 -11.36 -28.41
CA VAL A 49 -2.82 -10.26 -28.37
C VAL A 49 -2.42 -9.83 -29.78
N ASP A 50 -2.13 -10.77 -30.68
CA ASP A 50 -1.76 -10.50 -32.08
C ASP A 50 -2.88 -9.76 -32.82
N ARG A 51 -4.14 -10.16 -32.60
CA ARG A 51 -5.31 -9.50 -33.20
C ARG A 51 -5.48 -8.06 -32.69
N LEU A 52 -5.29 -7.84 -31.39
CA LEU A 52 -5.33 -6.51 -30.80
C LEU A 52 -4.20 -5.64 -31.39
N LEU A 53 -2.96 -6.15 -31.42
CA LEU A 53 -1.80 -5.46 -32.00
C LEU A 53 -2.03 -5.07 -33.46
N ALA A 54 -2.51 -6.00 -34.29
CA ALA A 54 -2.81 -5.74 -35.69
C ALA A 54 -3.93 -4.69 -35.86
N THR A 55 -4.86 -4.61 -34.91
CA THR A 55 -5.92 -3.58 -34.92
C THR A 55 -5.38 -2.22 -34.52
N VAL A 56 -4.52 -2.15 -33.49
CA VAL A 56 -3.81 -0.94 -33.09
C VAL A 56 -2.96 -0.40 -34.25
N HIS A 57 -2.16 -1.25 -34.90
CA HIS A 57 -1.32 -0.86 -36.03
C HIS A 57 -2.13 -0.28 -37.18
N ARG A 58 -3.21 -0.96 -37.60
CA ARG A 58 -4.09 -0.47 -38.67
C ARG A 58 -4.77 0.86 -38.35
N LEU A 59 -5.04 1.14 -37.07
CA LEU A 59 -5.60 2.43 -36.65
C LEU A 59 -4.54 3.53 -36.68
N ASN A 60 -3.34 3.24 -36.20
CA ASN A 60 -2.22 4.18 -36.23
C ASN A 60 -1.81 4.53 -37.67
N GLU A 61 -1.77 3.56 -38.59
CA GLU A 61 -1.50 3.80 -40.03
C GLU A 61 -2.52 4.74 -40.70
N ARG A 62 -3.76 4.76 -40.19
CA ARG A 62 -4.86 5.60 -40.72
C ARG A 62 -4.96 6.94 -40.00
N SER A 63 -4.26 7.11 -38.89
CA SER A 63 -4.25 8.35 -38.13
C SER A 63 -3.45 9.39 -38.90
N THR A 64 -4.08 10.51 -39.25
CA THR A 64 -3.41 11.63 -39.92
C THR A 64 -2.79 12.63 -38.93
N THR A 65 -2.95 12.40 -37.63
CA THR A 65 -2.36 13.21 -36.56
C THR A 65 -1.06 12.58 -36.06
N ASP A 66 -0.10 13.43 -35.69
CA ASP A 66 1.20 12.99 -35.10
C ASP A 66 1.03 12.28 -33.76
N GLU A 67 -0.12 12.44 -33.09
CA GLU A 67 -0.45 11.68 -31.88
C GLU A 67 -1.00 10.29 -32.24
N PRO A 68 -0.44 9.21 -31.66
CA PRO A 68 -0.95 7.86 -31.87
C PRO A 68 -2.36 7.76 -31.29
N ALA A 69 -3.36 7.58 -32.17
CA ALA A 69 -4.77 7.47 -31.82
C ALA A 69 -5.11 6.27 -30.92
N ALA A 70 -4.14 5.39 -30.66
CA ALA A 70 -4.28 4.15 -29.91
C ALA A 70 -3.16 3.93 -28.87
N ALA A 71 -2.53 4.99 -28.35
CA ALA A 71 -1.44 4.92 -27.38
C ALA A 71 -1.77 4.05 -26.15
N GLU A 72 -2.99 4.17 -25.60
CA GLU A 72 -3.40 3.39 -24.43
C GLU A 72 -3.57 1.90 -24.77
N ALA A 73 -4.02 1.58 -25.98
CA ALA A 73 -4.15 0.21 -26.43
C ALA A 73 -2.79 -0.43 -26.74
N GLU A 74 -1.84 0.36 -27.25
CA GLU A 74 -0.45 -0.08 -27.41
C GLU A 74 0.20 -0.38 -26.06
N ALA A 75 0.01 0.49 -25.07
CA ALA A 75 0.46 0.23 -23.70
C ALA A 75 -0.19 -1.04 -23.13
N LEU A 76 -1.48 -1.30 -23.40
CA LEU A 76 -2.12 -2.55 -23.01
C LEU A 76 -1.47 -3.78 -23.67
N CYS A 77 -1.09 -3.70 -24.95
CA CYS A 77 -0.35 -4.80 -25.59
C CYS A 77 0.99 -5.08 -24.88
N LEU A 78 1.69 -4.05 -24.39
CA LEU A 78 2.88 -4.23 -23.55
C LEU A 78 2.55 -4.92 -22.23
N VAL A 79 1.41 -4.58 -21.58
CA VAL A 79 0.94 -5.30 -20.38
C VAL A 79 0.71 -6.79 -20.66
N LEU A 80 0.01 -7.10 -21.76
CA LEU A 80 -0.36 -8.47 -22.12
C LEU A 80 0.86 -9.32 -22.51
N THR A 81 1.95 -8.69 -22.95
CA THR A 81 3.23 -9.36 -23.26
C THR A 81 4.21 -9.38 -22.09
N GLY A 82 3.80 -8.94 -20.91
CA GLY A 82 4.62 -8.96 -19.69
C GLY A 82 5.60 -7.79 -19.55
N ARG A 83 5.56 -6.80 -20.45
CA ARG A 83 6.40 -5.59 -20.43
C ARG A 83 5.76 -4.49 -19.56
N TRP A 84 5.49 -4.80 -18.29
CA TRP A 84 4.69 -3.93 -17.40
C TRP A 84 5.32 -2.55 -17.12
N ALA A 85 6.65 -2.48 -17.00
CA ALA A 85 7.34 -1.22 -16.70
C ALA A 85 7.20 -0.23 -17.87
N GLU A 86 7.39 -0.71 -19.10
CA GLU A 86 7.23 0.09 -20.31
C GLU A 86 5.78 0.49 -20.54
N ALA A 87 4.84 -0.44 -20.31
CA ALA A 87 3.42 -0.14 -20.35
C ALA A 87 3.02 0.97 -19.37
N ALA A 88 3.51 0.89 -18.13
CA ALA A 88 3.23 1.88 -17.10
C ALA A 88 3.81 3.26 -17.47
N ALA A 89 5.04 3.30 -17.99
CA ALA A 89 5.65 4.55 -18.46
C ALA A 89 4.88 5.16 -19.64
N GLY A 90 4.47 4.34 -20.60
CA GLY A 90 3.72 4.81 -21.77
C GLY A 90 2.32 5.32 -21.43
N VAL A 91 1.66 4.74 -20.41
CA VAL A 91 0.28 5.08 -20.06
C VAL A 91 0.14 6.09 -18.92
N GLU A 92 1.23 6.42 -18.22
CA GLU A 92 1.23 7.39 -17.12
C GLU A 92 0.57 8.73 -17.48
N PRO A 93 0.84 9.35 -18.65
CA PRO A 93 0.25 10.65 -18.99
C PRO A 93 -1.29 10.65 -19.02
N TYR A 94 -1.90 9.48 -19.28
CA TYR A 94 -3.35 9.34 -19.47
C TYR A 94 -4.06 8.84 -18.20
N VAL A 95 -3.39 7.99 -17.44
CA VAL A 95 -3.97 7.34 -16.24
C VAL A 95 -3.58 8.05 -14.95
N GLY A 96 -2.41 8.69 -14.93
CA GLY A 96 -1.83 9.36 -13.78
C GLY A 96 -1.06 8.41 -12.85
N THR A 97 -0.01 8.93 -12.23
CA THR A 97 0.91 8.19 -11.35
C THR A 97 0.17 7.51 -10.19
N THR A 98 -0.78 8.18 -9.55
CA THR A 98 -1.53 7.62 -8.39
C THR A 98 -2.34 6.38 -8.75
N ALA A 99 -2.99 6.35 -9.91
CA ALA A 99 -3.77 5.20 -10.34
C ALA A 99 -2.86 4.01 -10.69
N LEU A 100 -1.71 4.27 -11.32
CA LEU A 100 -0.69 3.25 -11.54
C LEU A 100 -0.16 2.69 -10.22
N LEU A 101 0.23 3.54 -9.27
CA LEU A 101 0.72 3.10 -7.96
C LEU A 101 -0.30 2.20 -7.24
N LYS A 102 -1.60 2.57 -7.28
CA LYS A 102 -2.68 1.73 -6.73
C LYS A 102 -2.74 0.36 -7.42
N ALA A 103 -2.65 0.32 -8.75
CA ALA A 103 -2.63 -0.93 -9.51
C ALA A 103 -1.42 -1.80 -9.13
N PHE A 104 -0.23 -1.20 -8.99
CA PHE A 104 0.98 -1.90 -8.56
C PHE A 104 0.86 -2.46 -7.13
N VAL A 105 0.42 -1.64 -6.17
CA VAL A 105 0.25 -2.05 -4.77
C VAL A 105 -0.78 -3.17 -4.64
N ALA A 106 -1.92 -3.07 -5.35
CA ALA A 106 -2.93 -4.12 -5.36
C ALA A 106 -2.40 -5.43 -5.96
N ALA A 107 -1.56 -5.35 -6.99
CA ALA A 107 -0.98 -6.49 -7.66
C ALA A 107 0.12 -7.21 -6.86
N LEU A 108 0.62 -6.66 -5.76
CA LEU A 108 1.62 -7.30 -4.91
C LEU A 108 1.08 -8.57 -4.22
N LEU A 109 -0.24 -8.65 -4.00
CA LEU A 109 -0.92 -9.80 -3.35
C LEU A 109 -0.22 -10.27 -2.06
N LEU A 110 0.38 -9.32 -1.32
CA LEU A 110 1.06 -9.62 -0.07
C LEU A 110 0.03 -9.82 1.02
N ASP A 111 0.12 -10.96 1.71
CA ASP A 111 -0.73 -11.23 2.86
C ASP A 111 -0.57 -10.15 3.93
N ARG A 112 -1.70 -9.68 4.46
CA ARG A 112 -1.79 -8.62 5.49
C ARG A 112 -1.06 -7.32 5.15
N LEU A 113 -1.02 -6.93 3.87
CA LEU A 113 -0.53 -5.61 3.48
C LEU A 113 -1.57 -4.53 3.78
N ASP A 114 -1.19 -3.50 4.53
CA ASP A 114 -1.98 -2.27 4.63
C ASP A 114 -1.78 -1.43 3.36
N GLY A 115 -2.66 -1.65 2.36
CA GLY A 115 -2.67 -0.92 1.09
C GLY A 115 -2.80 0.60 1.27
N PRO A 116 -3.79 1.10 2.05
CA PRO A 116 -3.92 2.53 2.33
C PRO A 116 -2.66 3.18 2.92
N LEU A 117 -2.01 2.57 3.91
CA LEU A 117 -0.76 3.10 4.48
C LEU A 117 0.37 3.08 3.45
N THR A 118 0.53 1.99 2.70
CA THR A 118 1.55 1.86 1.65
C THR A 118 1.40 2.99 0.63
N MET A 119 0.17 3.26 0.18
CA MET A 119 -0.12 4.35 -0.75
C MET A 119 0.23 5.71 -0.16
N ARG A 120 -0.15 6.00 1.09
CA ARG A 120 0.20 7.26 1.75
C ARG A 120 1.70 7.47 1.89
N LEU A 121 2.47 6.41 2.12
CA LEU A 121 3.93 6.48 2.20
C LEU A 121 4.55 6.76 0.83
N LEU A 122 4.06 6.11 -0.23
CA LEU A 122 4.48 6.38 -1.62
C LEU A 122 4.17 7.83 -2.03
N GLU A 123 2.97 8.31 -1.72
CA GLU A 123 2.56 9.71 -1.98
C GLU A 123 3.39 10.72 -1.20
N ALA A 124 3.89 10.35 -0.02
CA ALA A 124 4.81 11.15 0.78
C ALA A 124 6.28 11.09 0.29
N GLY A 125 6.55 10.42 -0.83
CA GLY A 125 7.89 10.33 -1.43
C GLY A 125 8.80 9.28 -0.80
N GLN A 126 8.28 8.38 0.04
CA GLN A 126 9.06 7.25 0.54
C GLN A 126 9.39 6.27 -0.58
N SER A 127 10.55 5.62 -0.47
CA SER A 127 10.93 4.58 -1.44
C SER A 127 9.92 3.42 -1.43
N PRO A 128 9.65 2.77 -2.59
CA PRO A 128 8.70 1.66 -2.66
C PRO A 128 9.02 0.51 -1.69
N ALA A 129 10.31 0.19 -1.52
CA ALA A 129 10.74 -0.86 -0.60
C ALA A 129 10.40 -0.52 0.86
N MET A 130 10.55 0.74 1.27
CA MET A 130 10.17 1.19 2.61
C MET A 130 8.66 1.22 2.80
N ALA A 131 7.92 1.77 1.83
CA ALA A 131 6.46 1.84 1.88
C ALA A 131 5.82 0.45 2.05
N VAL A 132 6.25 -0.53 1.24
CA VAL A 132 5.76 -1.91 1.31
C VAL A 132 6.17 -2.59 2.62
N ARG A 133 7.40 -2.36 3.10
CA ARG A 133 7.87 -2.91 4.38
C ARG A 133 7.02 -2.42 5.55
N SER A 134 6.80 -1.10 5.64
CA SER A 134 5.96 -0.50 6.68
C SER A 134 4.50 -0.95 6.56
N GLY A 135 3.94 -0.95 5.34
CA GLY A 135 2.58 -1.44 5.11
C GLY A 135 2.37 -2.89 5.54
N ARG A 136 3.35 -3.77 5.29
CA ARG A 136 3.29 -5.17 5.71
C ARG A 136 3.50 -5.35 7.21
N ALA A 137 4.40 -4.56 7.81
CA ALA A 137 4.63 -4.60 9.25
C ALA A 137 3.35 -4.23 10.02
N ILE A 138 2.59 -3.26 9.50
CA ILE A 138 1.37 -2.74 10.14
C ILE A 138 0.10 -3.50 9.77
N GLY A 139 -0.03 -4.05 8.56
CA GLY A 139 -1.32 -4.61 8.14
C GLY A 139 -1.77 -5.85 8.92
N LYS A 140 -0.87 -6.55 9.63
CA LYS A 140 -1.27 -7.60 10.60
C LYS A 140 -1.96 -7.05 11.86
N TYR A 141 -1.84 -5.74 12.10
CA TYR A 141 -2.39 -5.01 13.23
C TYR A 141 -3.62 -4.16 12.86
N GLY A 142 -4.35 -4.52 11.79
CA GLY A 142 -5.58 -3.82 11.40
C GLY A 142 -6.68 -3.81 12.47
N TRP A 143 -6.57 -4.66 13.49
CA TRP A 143 -7.46 -4.70 14.66
C TRP A 143 -7.14 -3.64 15.73
N TRP A 144 -5.97 -2.98 15.65
CA TRP A 144 -5.59 -1.99 16.65
C TRP A 144 -6.59 -0.83 16.73
N PRO A 145 -6.80 -0.26 17.93
CA PRO A 145 -7.50 0.99 18.10
C PRO A 145 -7.03 2.09 17.13
N SER A 146 -7.96 2.88 16.60
CA SER A 146 -7.68 3.91 15.59
C SER A 146 -6.61 4.94 16.02
N TRP A 147 -6.45 5.19 17.31
CA TRP A 147 -5.41 6.09 17.83
C TRP A 147 -4.00 5.50 17.71
N LEU A 148 -3.83 4.18 17.89
CA LEU A 148 -2.54 3.50 17.66
C LEU A 148 -2.20 3.50 16.17
N LEU A 149 -3.19 3.24 15.31
CA LEU A 149 -3.02 3.32 13.86
C LEU A 149 -2.58 4.73 13.41
N LYS A 150 -3.11 5.79 14.06
CA LYS A 150 -2.65 7.18 13.81
C LYS A 150 -1.20 7.39 14.24
N VAL A 151 -0.81 6.94 15.43
CA VAL A 151 0.57 7.07 15.93
C VAL A 151 1.55 6.33 15.02
N VAL A 152 1.24 5.08 14.67
CA VAL A 152 2.12 4.25 13.84
C VAL A 152 2.25 4.80 12.42
N THR A 153 1.16 5.31 11.84
CA THR A 153 1.18 6.00 10.54
C THR A 153 2.05 7.25 10.59
N SER A 154 1.95 8.05 11.65
CA SER A 154 2.75 9.27 11.81
C SER A 154 4.25 8.95 11.90
N ARG A 155 4.62 7.92 12.67
CA ARG A 155 6.02 7.48 12.78
C ARG A 155 6.54 6.85 11.48
N ALA A 156 5.71 6.10 10.77
CA ALA A 156 6.06 5.55 9.46
C ALA A 156 6.36 6.66 8.45
N LEU A 157 5.53 7.71 8.40
CA LEU A 157 5.73 8.87 7.53
C LEU A 157 7.01 9.63 7.89
N ALA A 158 7.33 9.75 9.18
CA ALA A 158 8.57 10.36 9.67
C ALA A 158 9.82 9.50 9.44
N GLY A 159 9.67 8.24 9.00
CA GLY A 159 10.78 7.30 8.85
C GLY A 159 11.37 6.80 10.18
N THR A 160 10.66 6.99 11.30
CA THR A 160 11.09 6.63 12.66
C THR A 160 10.34 5.41 13.20
N LEU A 161 9.76 4.58 12.32
CA LEU A 161 9.06 3.37 12.72
C LEU A 161 10.04 2.19 12.75
N ASP A 162 10.27 1.65 13.94
CA ASP A 162 11.07 0.45 14.19
C ASP A 162 10.24 -0.65 14.88
N GLU A 163 10.84 -1.85 14.97
CA GLU A 163 10.19 -3.03 15.56
C GLU A 163 9.92 -2.83 17.07
N GLU A 164 10.78 -2.08 17.77
CA GLU A 164 10.60 -1.77 19.18
C GLU A 164 9.34 -0.92 19.41
N THR A 165 9.16 0.13 18.60
CA THR A 165 7.94 0.93 18.59
C THR A 165 6.72 0.07 18.32
N ILE A 166 6.77 -0.81 17.31
CA ILE A 166 5.65 -1.70 16.98
C ILE A 166 5.31 -2.60 18.18
N SER A 167 6.31 -3.22 18.83
CA SER A 167 6.11 -4.07 20.01
C SER A 167 5.49 -3.31 21.17
N ALA A 168 5.92 -2.07 21.42
CA ALA A 168 5.34 -1.21 22.45
C ALA A 168 3.88 -0.84 22.18
N LEU A 169 3.55 -0.49 20.93
CA LEU A 169 2.18 -0.20 20.51
C LEU A 169 1.28 -1.45 20.63
N ASP A 170 1.81 -2.63 20.31
CA ASP A 170 1.07 -3.88 20.46
C ASP A 170 0.70 -4.16 21.93
N ARG A 171 1.65 -3.96 22.86
CA ARG A 171 1.37 -4.05 24.30
C ARG A 171 0.31 -3.05 24.75
N CYS A 172 0.32 -1.83 24.20
CA CYS A 172 -0.72 -0.83 24.47
C CYS A 172 -2.09 -1.28 23.96
N ALA A 173 -2.16 -1.96 22.81
CA ALA A 173 -3.40 -2.47 22.24
C ALA A 173 -4.04 -3.55 23.13
N TYR A 174 -3.22 -4.45 23.71
CA TYR A 174 -3.68 -5.49 24.63
C TYR A 174 -3.98 -4.99 26.05
N ALA A 175 -3.59 -3.76 26.41
CA ALA A 175 -3.73 -3.24 27.76
C ALA A 175 -5.16 -2.76 28.12
N GLU A 176 -6.12 -2.85 27.19
CA GLU A 176 -7.54 -2.44 27.37
C GLU A 176 -7.71 -1.07 28.04
N LEU A 177 -6.93 -0.09 27.56
CA LEU A 177 -6.91 1.26 28.14
C LEU A 177 -8.26 1.96 27.99
N SER A 178 -8.71 2.63 29.05
CA SER A 178 -9.86 3.53 28.98
C SER A 178 -9.57 4.73 28.05
N PRO A 179 -10.58 5.48 27.58
CA PRO A 179 -10.36 6.68 26.76
C PRO A 179 -9.45 7.73 27.41
N ALA A 180 -9.49 7.88 28.73
CA ALA A 180 -8.60 8.80 29.46
C ALA A 180 -7.15 8.28 29.47
N GLN A 181 -6.96 7.00 29.74
CA GLN A 181 -5.65 6.35 29.75
C GLN A 181 -5.02 6.33 28.36
N ALA A 182 -5.81 6.08 27.31
CA ALA A 182 -5.36 6.13 25.92
C ALA A 182 -4.84 7.52 25.51
N ARG A 183 -5.51 8.60 25.95
CA ARG A 183 -5.02 9.98 25.73
C ARG A 183 -3.68 10.23 26.40
N VAL A 184 -3.45 9.67 27.58
CA VAL A 184 -2.15 9.77 28.26
C VAL A 184 -1.10 8.92 27.55
N ALA A 185 -1.41 7.67 27.22
CA ALA A 185 -0.51 6.81 26.45
C ALA A 185 -0.07 7.50 25.15
N GLN A 186 -0.99 8.14 24.44
CA GLN A 186 -0.68 8.92 23.24
C GLN A 186 0.28 10.09 23.52
N ARG A 187 0.08 10.85 24.60
CA ARG A 187 1.00 11.94 24.99
C ARG A 187 2.39 11.43 25.38
N LEU A 188 2.45 10.30 26.10
CA LEU A 188 3.71 9.64 26.45
C LEU A 188 4.46 9.16 25.19
N LEU A 189 3.78 8.52 24.24
CA LEU A 189 4.36 8.08 22.96
C LEU A 189 4.86 9.24 22.08
N ASN A 190 4.26 10.42 22.26
CA ASN A 190 4.66 11.66 21.59
C ASN A 190 5.81 12.38 22.32
N GLY A 191 6.33 11.84 23.43
CA GLY A 191 7.51 12.37 24.13
C GLY A 191 7.23 13.55 25.06
N ASP A 192 6.02 13.69 25.60
CA ASP A 192 5.68 14.73 26.58
C ASP A 192 6.51 14.58 27.86
N GLN A 193 7.59 15.35 27.97
CA GLN A 193 8.60 15.23 29.04
C GLN A 193 8.03 15.46 30.44
N ALA A 194 7.10 16.41 30.59
CA ALA A 194 6.46 16.68 31.87
C ALA A 194 5.60 15.48 32.32
N LEU A 195 4.89 14.87 31.36
CA LEU A 195 4.07 13.70 31.63
C LEU A 195 4.89 12.43 31.86
N ILE A 196 6.01 12.27 31.15
CA ILE A 196 6.98 11.19 31.37
C ILE A 196 7.54 11.27 32.79
N ALA A 197 8.02 12.44 33.23
CA ALA A 197 8.58 12.63 34.57
C ALA A 197 7.55 12.33 35.67
N ALA A 198 6.33 12.86 35.52
CA ALA A 198 5.24 12.63 36.47
C ALA A 198 4.81 11.15 36.51
N SER A 199 4.77 10.47 35.36
CA SER A 199 4.37 9.06 35.29
C SER A 199 5.46 8.13 35.83
N ALA A 200 6.75 8.45 35.60
CA ALA A 200 7.88 7.73 36.16
C ALA A 200 7.90 7.82 37.71
N GLN A 201 7.66 9.00 38.28
CA GLN A 201 7.57 9.16 39.74
C GLN A 201 6.42 8.35 40.35
N ARG A 202 5.27 8.26 39.66
CA ARG A 202 4.17 7.40 40.10
C ARG A 202 4.55 5.93 40.05
N LEU A 203 5.16 5.47 38.95
CA LEU A 203 5.64 4.09 38.82
C LEU A 203 6.57 3.73 40.00
N GLU A 204 7.51 4.60 40.37
CA GLU A 204 8.37 4.40 41.55
C GLU A 204 7.57 4.29 42.85
N THR A 205 6.54 5.13 43.02
CA THR A 205 5.66 5.10 44.21
C THR A 205 4.90 3.77 44.31
N TYR A 206 4.59 3.13 43.18
CA TYR A 206 3.96 1.80 43.12
C TYR A 206 4.95 0.63 43.13
N GLY A 207 6.25 0.89 43.31
CA GLY A 207 7.28 -0.15 43.35
C GLY A 207 7.83 -0.58 41.99
N GLU A 208 7.42 0.08 40.90
CA GLU A 208 7.80 -0.21 39.51
C GLU A 208 9.01 0.60 39.05
N ALA A 209 10.07 0.66 39.88
CA ALA A 209 11.25 1.49 39.62
C ALA A 209 11.93 1.15 38.27
N GLY A 210 11.96 -0.13 37.89
CA GLY A 210 12.51 -0.55 36.60
C GLY A 210 11.71 -0.07 35.39
N ALA A 211 10.38 0.03 35.49
CA ALA A 211 9.56 0.63 34.44
C ALA A 211 9.70 2.15 34.40
N ALA A 212 9.89 2.79 35.55
CA ALA A 212 10.13 4.23 35.64
C ALA A 212 11.43 4.65 34.95
N THR A 213 12.53 3.94 35.19
CA THR A 213 13.81 4.18 34.51
C THR A 213 13.68 4.03 33.00
N ARG A 214 13.09 2.90 32.55
CA ARG A 214 12.84 2.64 31.12
C ARG A 214 11.99 3.74 30.47
N LEU A 215 10.93 4.20 31.14
CA LEU A 215 10.10 5.30 30.61
C LEU A 215 10.89 6.61 30.45
N ARG A 216 11.82 6.92 31.37
CA ARG A 216 12.69 8.11 31.26
C ARG A 216 13.73 7.99 30.14
N GLU A 217 14.22 6.78 29.91
CA GLU A 217 15.14 6.45 28.82
C GLU A 217 14.43 6.44 27.45
N GLY A 218 13.11 6.55 27.43
CA GLY A 218 12.30 6.58 26.20
C GLY A 218 11.86 5.20 25.71
N ASP A 219 12.05 4.14 26.52
CA ASP A 219 11.54 2.80 26.20
C ASP A 219 10.01 2.83 26.21
N LEU A 220 9.45 2.68 25.02
CA LEU A 220 8.03 2.78 24.76
C LEU A 220 7.25 1.61 25.40
N SER A 221 7.92 0.53 25.78
CA SER A 221 7.30 -0.64 26.39
C SER A 221 6.75 -0.39 27.80
N ALA A 222 7.24 0.66 28.49
CA ALA A 222 6.73 1.09 29.79
C ALA A 222 5.44 1.94 29.70
N VAL A 223 5.07 2.41 28.51
CA VAL A 223 3.95 3.35 28.31
C VAL A 223 2.60 2.73 28.72
N ALA A 224 2.34 1.48 28.35
CA ALA A 224 1.08 0.81 28.67
C ALA A 224 0.86 0.73 30.19
N LEU A 225 1.90 0.38 30.94
CA LEU A 225 1.87 0.30 32.39
C LEU A 225 1.67 1.69 33.01
N ALA A 226 2.44 2.67 32.56
CA ALA A 226 2.33 4.07 33.01
C ALA A 226 0.91 4.63 32.82
N ALA A 227 0.31 4.37 31.65
CA ALA A 227 -1.03 4.85 31.33
C ALA A 227 -2.13 4.21 32.20
N ARG A 228 -1.99 2.92 32.57
CA ARG A 228 -2.99 2.21 33.42
C ARG A 228 -3.05 2.72 34.85
N LEU A 229 -1.95 3.27 35.37
CA LEU A 229 -1.86 3.78 36.75
C LEU A 229 -2.48 5.17 36.92
N ILE A 230 -3.12 5.71 35.88
CA ILE A 230 -3.77 7.01 35.96
C ILE A 230 -5.19 6.81 36.48
N PRO A 231 -5.52 7.44 37.61
CA PRO A 231 -6.88 7.38 38.16
C PRO A 231 -7.87 7.96 37.15
N LEU A 232 -8.99 7.25 37.00
CA LEU A 232 -10.12 7.63 36.14
C LEU A 232 -10.96 8.74 36.76
#